data_AF-A0A7X6UDS1-F1
#
_entry.id   AF-A0A7X6UDS1-F1
#
_cell.length_a   1.000
_cell.length_b   1.000
_cell.length_c   1.000
_cell.angle_alpha   90.00
_cell.angle_beta   90.00
_cell.angle_gamma   90.00
#
_symmetry.space_group_name_H-M   'P 1'
#
loop_
_entity.id
_entity.type
_entity.pdbx_description
1 polymer ?
#
loop_
_entity_poly.entity_id
_entity_poly.type
_entity_poly.pdbx_seq_one_letter_code
_entity_poly.pdbx_strand_id
1 'polypeptide(L)'
;MRDRAPAGTTCELTAGSAPANSLQAAIDEYLAIERDEQGLRLVQSLATQQHSPAAELAGMVAQAALERTESRGAHARRDYATTDPDQGSRRAWVQQSAAPQPSVALTDHEYLAQRSTPAC
;
A
#
# COMPACT_ATOMS: atom_id res chain seq x y z
N MET A 1 -40.99 31.04 -23.82
CA MET A 1 -39.69 31.41 -23.22
C MET A 1 -39.80 31.11 -21.73
N ARG A 2 -39.27 30.03 -21.13
CA ARG A 2 -38.11 29.15 -21.38
C ARG A 2 -38.57 27.72 -21.01
N ASP A 3 -38.49 26.72 -21.87
CA ASP A 3 -37.32 25.87 -22.21
C ASP A 3 -36.62 25.17 -21.03
N ARG A 4 -36.68 23.83 -21.13
CA ARG A 4 -35.63 22.82 -20.85
C ARG A 4 -35.54 22.13 -19.47
N ALA A 5 -36.25 21.00 -19.42
CA ALA A 5 -35.92 19.63 -18.99
C ALA A 5 -34.79 19.31 -17.95
N PRO A 6 -34.97 18.20 -17.19
CA PRO A 6 -34.23 17.84 -15.98
C PRO A 6 -33.14 16.79 -16.24
N ALA A 7 -32.29 16.56 -15.23
CA ALA A 7 -31.84 15.24 -14.76
C ALA A 7 -30.60 15.46 -13.89
N GLY A 8 -30.72 15.19 -12.59
CA GLY A 8 -29.56 14.98 -11.75
C GLY A 8 -28.82 13.76 -12.28
N THR A 9 -27.66 13.97 -12.88
CA THR A 9 -26.69 12.92 -13.16
C THR A 9 -26.28 12.34 -11.81
N THR A 10 -26.91 11.25 -11.41
CA THR A 10 -26.35 10.32 -10.44
C THR A 10 -25.04 9.81 -11.04
N CYS A 11 -23.92 10.26 -10.50
CA CYS A 11 -22.67 9.52 -10.65
C CYS A 11 -22.86 8.20 -9.91
N GLU A 12 -23.39 7.20 -10.62
CA GLU A 12 -23.38 5.83 -10.15
C GLU A 12 -21.92 5.44 -9.90
N LEU A 13 -21.59 5.25 -8.61
CA LEU A 13 -20.43 4.48 -8.21
C LEU A 13 -20.62 3.10 -8.83
N THR A 14 -19.97 2.87 -9.97
CA THR A 14 -19.75 1.50 -10.44
C THR A 14 -18.78 0.88 -9.45
N ALA A 15 -19.32 0.28 -8.39
CA ALA A 15 -18.64 -0.74 -7.62
C ALA A 15 -18.46 -1.93 -8.57
N GLY A 16 -17.51 -1.81 -9.50
CA GLY A 16 -16.94 -2.96 -10.15
C GLY A 16 -16.48 -3.86 -9.02
N SER A 17 -17.11 -5.02 -8.90
CA SER A 17 -16.72 -6.06 -7.95
C SER A 17 -15.27 -6.40 -8.26
N ALA A 18 -14.37 -5.70 -7.57
CA ALA A 18 -12.96 -6.00 -7.63
C ALA A 18 -12.82 -7.42 -7.07
N PRO A 19 -11.93 -8.25 -7.64
CA PRO A 19 -11.71 -9.58 -7.11
C PRO A 19 -11.46 -9.48 -5.60
N ALA A 20 -11.90 -10.48 -4.83
CA ALA A 20 -11.71 -10.54 -3.38
C ALA A 20 -10.23 -10.40 -2.93
N ASN A 21 -9.29 -10.46 -3.89
CA ASN A 21 -7.85 -10.27 -3.72
C ASN A 21 -7.32 -8.96 -4.35
N SER A 22 -8.16 -7.97 -4.65
CA SER A 22 -7.67 -6.66 -5.09
C SER A 22 -7.07 -5.90 -3.90
N LEU A 23 -6.04 -5.09 -4.17
CA LEU A 23 -5.45 -4.24 -3.15
C LEU A 23 -6.49 -3.29 -2.52
N GLN A 24 -7.40 -2.72 -3.33
CA GLN A 24 -8.44 -1.83 -2.82
C GLN A 24 -9.36 -2.54 -1.82
N ALA A 25 -9.86 -3.73 -2.16
CA ALA A 25 -10.68 -4.52 -1.25
C ALA A 25 -9.92 -4.88 0.05
N ALA A 26 -8.63 -5.20 -0.06
CA ALA A 26 -7.80 -5.48 1.10
C ALA A 26 -7.57 -4.25 1.99
N ILE A 27 -7.43 -3.05 1.41
CA ILE A 27 -7.35 -1.80 2.16
C ILE A 27 -8.66 -1.56 2.90
N ASP A 28 -9.80 -1.67 2.21
CA ASP A 28 -11.12 -1.39 2.77
C ASP A 28 -11.48 -2.34 3.92
N GLU A 29 -11.05 -3.61 3.84
CA GLU A 29 -11.29 -4.62 4.87
C GLU A 29 -10.26 -4.53 6.01
N TYR A 30 -8.96 -4.52 5.71
CA TYR A 30 -7.91 -4.79 6.70
C TYR A 30 -7.17 -3.53 7.19
N LEU A 31 -7.37 -2.37 6.56
CA LEU A 31 -6.91 -1.07 7.08
C LEU A 31 -8.04 -0.22 7.68
N ALA A 32 -9.22 -0.81 7.84
CA ALA A 32 -10.41 -0.22 8.43
C ALA A 32 -10.26 0.17 9.92
N ILE A 33 -11.37 0.33 10.62
CA ILE A 33 -11.41 0.75 12.04
C ILE A 33 -10.63 -0.24 12.91
N GLU A 34 -10.87 -1.55 12.75
CA GLU A 34 -10.20 -2.64 13.45
C GLU A 34 -9.23 -3.35 12.51
N ARG A 35 -8.10 -3.81 13.06
CA ARG A 35 -7.02 -4.44 12.30
C ARG A 35 -6.49 -5.66 13.04
N ASP A 36 -5.94 -6.62 12.31
CA ASP A 36 -5.20 -7.75 12.86
C ASP A 36 -3.96 -8.06 12.03
N GLU A 37 -3.03 -8.81 12.60
CA GLU A 37 -1.77 -9.17 11.93
C GLU A 37 -1.98 -9.85 10.57
N GLN A 38 -2.96 -10.76 10.46
CA GLN A 38 -3.19 -11.51 9.23
C GLN A 38 -3.59 -10.58 8.08
N GLY A 39 -4.56 -9.71 8.32
CA GLY A 39 -5.02 -8.73 7.35
C GLY A 39 -3.92 -7.76 6.91
N LEU A 40 -3.14 -7.26 7.87
CA LEU A 40 -2.03 -6.34 7.59
C LEU A 40 -0.95 -6.98 6.70
N ARG A 41 -0.60 -8.25 6.95
CA ARG A 41 0.36 -8.99 6.09
C ARG A 41 -0.18 -9.20 4.67
N LEU A 42 -1.48 -9.44 4.52
CA LEU A 42 -2.09 -9.57 3.21
C LEU A 42 -2.03 -8.26 2.41
N VAL A 43 -2.36 -7.12 3.04
CA VAL A 43 -2.22 -5.79 2.41
C VAL A 43 -0.78 -5.55 1.97
N GLN A 44 0.20 -5.90 2.81
CA GLN A 44 1.60 -5.75 2.48
C GLN A 44 2.02 -6.57 1.25
N SER A 45 1.59 -7.84 1.21
CA SER A 45 1.84 -8.74 0.08
C SER A 45 1.25 -8.18 -1.22
N LEU A 46 0.00 -7.72 -1.19
CA LEU A 46 -0.65 -7.13 -2.37
C LEU A 46 0.00 -5.80 -2.79
N ALA A 47 0.41 -4.98 -1.84
CA ALA A 47 1.11 -3.72 -2.09
C ALA A 47 2.45 -3.96 -2.82
N THR A 48 3.24 -4.98 -2.41
CA THR A 48 4.53 -5.28 -3.06
C THR A 48 4.40 -5.77 -4.51
N GLN A 49 3.24 -6.30 -4.88
CA GLN A 49 2.94 -6.75 -6.24
C GLN A 49 2.51 -5.61 -7.17
N GLN A 50 2.25 -4.41 -6.62
CA GLN A 50 1.75 -3.26 -7.36
C GLN A 50 2.70 -2.07 -7.22
N HIS A 51 3.13 -1.50 -8.36
CA HIS A 51 4.03 -0.34 -8.38
C HIS A 51 3.23 0.94 -8.63
N SER A 52 2.36 1.30 -7.67
CA SER A 52 1.60 2.55 -7.70
C SER A 52 1.79 3.33 -6.40
N PRO A 53 1.65 4.68 -6.40
CA PRO A 53 1.75 5.46 -5.18
C PRO A 53 0.74 5.04 -4.10
N ALA A 54 -0.45 4.60 -4.50
CA ALA A 54 -1.45 4.08 -3.58
C ALA A 54 -1.01 2.76 -2.93
N ALA A 55 -0.38 1.87 -3.71
CA ALA A 55 0.18 0.63 -3.20
C ALA A 55 1.35 0.86 -2.25
N GLU A 56 2.25 1.78 -2.58
CA GLU A 56 3.35 2.17 -1.69
C GLU A 56 2.81 2.72 -0.36
N LEU A 57 1.83 3.63 -0.41
CA LEU A 57 1.21 4.17 0.80
C LEU A 57 0.54 3.08 1.64
N ALA A 58 -0.25 2.20 1.01
CA ALA A 58 -0.90 1.10 1.71
C ALA A 58 0.12 0.16 2.38
N GLY A 59 1.23 -0.14 1.70
CA GLY A 59 2.33 -0.93 2.24
C GLY A 59 3.01 -0.26 3.45
N MET A 60 3.27 1.05 3.38
CA MET A 60 3.83 1.81 4.50
C MET A 60 2.89 1.84 5.71
N VAL A 61 1.59 2.06 5.49
CA VAL A 61 0.58 2.05 6.55
C VAL A 61 0.47 0.68 7.20
N ALA A 62 0.42 -0.39 6.39
CA ALA A 62 0.36 -1.76 6.88
C ALA A 62 1.60 -2.13 7.71
N GLN A 63 2.80 -1.76 7.26
CA GLN A 63 4.04 -2.00 8.01
C GLN A 63 4.08 -1.24 9.34
N ALA A 64 3.74 0.05 9.33
CA ALA A 64 3.69 0.85 10.55
C ALA A 64 2.67 0.28 11.55
N ALA A 65 1.53 -0.21 11.05
CA ALA A 65 0.52 -0.88 11.85
C ALA A 65 1.04 -2.22 12.42
N LEU A 66 1.73 -3.05 11.63
CA LEU A 66 2.32 -4.32 12.10
C LEU A 66 3.31 -4.11 13.25
N GLU A 67 4.18 -3.12 13.12
CA GLU A 67 5.17 -2.79 14.15
C GLU A 67 4.57 -2.20 15.42
N ARG A 68 3.32 -1.75 15.38
CA ARG A 68 2.61 -1.25 16.55
C ARG A 68 1.76 -2.36 17.15
N THR A 69 2.23 -2.94 18.24
CA THR A 69 1.59 -4.08 18.92
C THR A 69 0.78 -3.62 20.14
N GLU A 70 -0.06 -2.60 19.95
CA GLU A 70 -0.96 -2.05 20.97
C GLU A 70 -2.21 -1.44 20.31
N SER A 71 -3.23 -1.16 21.12
CA SER A 71 -4.36 -0.32 20.71
C SER A 71 -4.29 1.03 21.41
N ARG A 72 -4.33 2.12 20.63
CA ARG A 72 -4.26 3.51 21.11
C ARG A 72 -4.89 4.49 20.12
N GLY A 73 -5.86 5.28 20.58
CA GLY A 73 -6.54 6.28 19.75
C GLY A 73 -7.24 5.63 18.55
N ALA A 74 -7.04 6.17 17.34
CA ALA A 74 -7.63 5.64 16.10
C ALA A 74 -6.98 4.35 15.58
N HIS A 75 -5.95 3.85 16.26
CA HIS A 75 -5.28 2.60 15.94
C HIS A 75 -5.80 1.50 16.86
N ALA A 76 -6.78 0.72 16.40
CA ALA A 76 -7.29 -0.46 17.11
C ALA A 76 -6.75 -1.75 16.46
N ARG A 77 -6.21 -2.63 17.31
CA ARG A 77 -5.65 -3.96 16.97
C ARG A 77 -6.41 -5.03 17.75
N ARG A 78 -7.09 -5.95 17.06
CA ARG A 78 -7.87 -7.02 17.69
C ARG A 78 -6.99 -8.00 18.48
N ASP A 79 -5.79 -8.24 17.97
CA ASP A 79 -4.74 -9.08 18.54
C ASP A 79 -3.91 -8.37 19.63
N TYR A 80 -4.05 -7.05 19.78
CA TYR A 80 -3.40 -6.24 20.82
C TYR A 80 -4.36 -5.19 21.40
N ALA A 81 -5.36 -5.65 22.16
CA ALA A 81 -6.44 -4.80 22.66
C ALA A 81 -6.01 -3.75 23.69
N THR A 82 -4.88 -3.95 24.36
CA THR A 82 -4.38 -3.05 25.40
C THR A 82 -3.39 -2.05 24.86
N THR A 83 -3.28 -0.92 25.57
CA THR A 83 -2.23 0.07 25.35
C THR A 83 -0.91 -0.41 25.99
N ASP A 84 0.21 -0.18 25.31
CA ASP A 84 1.58 -0.52 25.75
C ASP A 84 2.35 0.77 26.10
N PRO A 85 2.77 0.97 27.36
CA PRO A 85 3.51 2.16 27.76
C PRO A 85 4.85 2.32 27.03
N ASP A 86 5.52 1.23 26.65
CA ASP A 86 6.85 1.28 26.01
C ASP A 86 6.75 1.84 24.58
N GLN A 87 5.59 1.67 23.94
CA GLN A 87 5.31 2.21 22.60
C GLN A 87 4.73 3.63 22.62
N GLY A 88 4.38 4.16 23.80
CA GLY A 88 3.81 5.50 23.94
C GLY A 88 4.76 6.63 23.53
N SER A 89 6.07 6.39 23.59
CA SER A 89 7.09 7.37 23.18
C SER A 89 7.46 7.31 21.70
N ARG A 90 7.04 6.26 20.96
CA ARG A 90 7.36 6.09 19.53
C ARG A 90 6.63 7.14 18.70
N ARG A 91 7.38 7.92 17.92
CA ARG A 91 6.85 9.04 17.11
C ARG A 91 6.83 8.80 15.60
N ALA A 92 7.63 7.86 15.12
CA ALA A 92 7.73 7.58 13.70
C ALA A 92 8.02 6.10 13.46
N TRP A 93 7.48 5.60 12.36
CA TRP A 93 8.01 4.41 11.70
C TRP A 93 9.25 4.81 10.90
N VAL A 94 10.34 4.03 11.04
CA VAL A 94 11.58 4.27 10.30
C VAL A 94 11.67 3.22 9.21
N GLN A 95 11.48 3.64 7.97
CA GLN A 95 11.73 2.77 6.84
C GLN A 95 13.24 2.50 6.77
N GLN A 96 13.64 1.24 6.93
CA GLN A 96 15.00 0.84 6.63
C GLN A 96 15.20 1.01 5.12
N SER A 97 16.06 1.95 4.72
CA SER A 97 16.51 2.02 3.34
C SER A 97 17.19 0.69 3.00
N ALA A 98 16.77 0.05 1.91
CA ALA A 98 17.51 -1.08 1.39
C ALA A 98 18.97 -0.64 1.18
N ALA A 99 19.93 -1.43 1.67
CA ALA A 99 21.34 -1.18 1.40
C ALA A 99 21.52 -1.00 -0.13
N PRO A 100 22.33 -0.04 -0.58
CA PRO A 100 22.59 0.14 -2.01
C PRO A 100 23.04 -1.21 -2.55
N GLN A 101 22.23 -1.80 -3.44
CA GLN A 101 22.63 -3.00 -4.14
C GLN A 101 23.93 -2.65 -4.86
N PRO A 102 25.00 -3.45 -4.74
CA PRO A 102 26.19 -3.22 -5.54
C PRO A 102 25.72 -3.21 -6.99
N SER A 103 25.87 -2.06 -7.66
CA SER A 103 25.67 -1.99 -9.10
C SER A 103 26.61 -3.01 -9.69
N VAL A 104 26.05 -4.09 -10.24
CA VAL A 104 26.85 -5.06 -10.99
C VAL A 104 27.52 -4.23 -12.09
N ALA A 105 28.83 -4.04 -12.00
CA ALA A 105 29.58 -3.40 -13.06
C ALA A 105 29.44 -4.33 -14.26
N LEU A 106 28.54 -3.97 -15.19
CA LEU A 106 28.52 -4.57 -16.52
C LEU A 106 29.95 -4.49 -17.04
N THR A 107 30.57 -5.64 -17.27
CA THR A 107 31.88 -5.68 -17.88
C THR A 107 31.79 -5.05 -19.27
N ASP A 108 32.84 -4.37 -19.73
CA ASP A 108 32.82 -3.56 -20.97
C ASP A 108 32.26 -4.32 -22.20
N HIS A 109 32.40 -5.65 -22.22
CA HIS A 109 31.87 -6.52 -23.27
C HIS A 109 30.33 -6.62 -23.31
N GLU A 110 29.64 -6.57 -22.17
CA GLU A 110 28.17 -6.65 -22.12
C GLU A 110 27.51 -5.32 -22.47
N TYR A 111 28.19 -4.20 -22.19
CA TYR A 111 27.71 -2.86 -22.51
C TYR A 111 27.66 -2.57 -24.02
N LEU A 112 28.65 -3.06 -24.77
CA LEU A 112 28.70 -2.93 -26.22
C LEU A 112 27.60 -3.75 -26.92
N ALA A 113 27.25 -4.92 -26.38
CA ALA A 113 26.18 -5.76 -26.93
C ALA A 113 24.79 -5.11 -26.81
N GLN A 114 24.53 -4.35 -25.74
CA GLN A 114 23.24 -3.70 -25.48
C GLN A 114 23.01 -2.43 -26.32
N ARG A 115 24.07 -1.79 -26.83
CA ARG A 115 23.97 -0.60 -27.69
C ARG A 115 23.87 -0.90 -29.19
N SER A 116 23.93 -2.18 -29.58
CA SER A 116 23.97 -2.60 -30.99
C SER A 116 22.63 -3.08 -31.56
N THR A 117 21.49 -2.56 -31.09
CA THR A 117 20.24 -2.70 -31.86
C THR A 117 20.22 -1.67 -32.99
N PRO A 118 20.23 -2.06 -34.28
CA PRO A 118 19.96 -1.12 -35.36
C PRO A 118 18.49 -0.70 -35.29
N ALA A 119 18.26 0.62 -35.22
CA ALA A 119 16.95 1.19 -35.41
C ALA A 119 16.48 0.90 -36.85
N CYS A 120 15.26 0.39 -36.99
CA CYS A 120 14.57 0.26 -38.26
C CYS A 120 13.35 1.18 -38.28
#